data_AF-G7TJW5-F1
#
_entry.id   AF-G7TJW5-F1
#
_cell.length_a   1.000
_cell.length_b   1.000
_cell.length_c   1.000
_cell.angle_alpha   90.00
_cell.angle_beta   90.00
_cell.angle_gamma   90.00
#
_symmetry.space_group_name_H-M   'P 1'
#
loop_
_entity.id
_entity.type
_entity.pdbx_description
1 polymer ?
#
loop_
_entity_poly.entity_id
_entity_poly.type
_entity_poly.pdbx_seq_one_letter_code
_entity_poly.pdbx_strand_id
1 'polypeptide(L)'
;MLPAAGRLQHKLGLIDGANTRLYNPIACDVLLPAALIRLTLNIDLRAMLRLGPKLLAMYLGASLSIMLGAVVAFWVMRWLHPATVAGNTWAGMADLARSWIGGGANMLVMREVFDVDATTFGQFAVVDVGVGYVWMAVLIFLAGRARNIDARSGADIRALDALQERMARFQAEHARIPSLADLTVIVAVAFGGVGLAHALANPLAAWCKAQLSWASQISLDTPFVCVGGAGDQPGPAAELHPCTHAGRRGRFQNRHVAVPATACPARSSPNPCRADSADA
;
A
#
# COMPACT_ATOMS: atom_id res chain seq x y z
N MET A 1 -21.60 -8.69 3.80
CA MET A 1 -21.95 -9.79 2.88
C MET A 1 -21.30 -9.72 1.49
N LEU A 2 -20.76 -8.56 1.04
CA LEU A 2 -20.05 -8.44 -0.26
C LEU A 2 -18.74 -9.25 -0.48
N PRO A 3 -17.87 -9.52 0.53
CA PRO A 3 -16.56 -10.14 0.25
C PRO A 3 -16.61 -11.64 -0.05
N ALA A 4 -17.74 -12.30 0.18
CA ALA A 4 -17.94 -13.72 -0.14
C ALA A 4 -18.28 -13.92 -1.63
N ALA A 5 -19.09 -13.03 -2.21
CA ALA A 5 -19.51 -13.11 -3.61
C ALA A 5 -18.33 -12.97 -4.58
N GLY A 6 -17.43 -12.01 -4.34
CA GLY A 6 -16.25 -11.81 -5.20
C GLY A 6 -15.26 -12.99 -5.18
N ARG A 7 -15.11 -13.67 -4.03
CA ARG A 7 -14.25 -14.86 -3.93
C ARG A 7 -14.83 -16.09 -4.63
N LEU A 8 -16.15 -16.22 -4.67
CA LEU A 8 -16.83 -17.29 -5.40
C LEU A 8 -16.73 -17.07 -6.91
N GLN A 9 -16.92 -15.85 -7.40
CA GLN A 9 -16.80 -15.49 -8.82
C GLN A 9 -15.39 -15.72 -9.37
N HIS A 10 -14.36 -15.48 -8.56
CA HIS A 10 -12.97 -15.77 -8.92
C HIS A 10 -12.69 -17.28 -9.01
N LYS A 11 -13.23 -18.09 -8.09
CA LYS A 11 -13.14 -19.56 -8.16
C LYS A 11 -13.95 -20.15 -9.32
N LEU A 12 -15.00 -19.46 -9.78
CA LEU A 12 -15.85 -19.84 -10.91
C LEU A 12 -15.30 -19.41 -12.28
N GLY A 13 -14.11 -18.78 -12.34
CA GLY A 13 -13.46 -18.41 -13.61
C GLY A 13 -14.12 -17.26 -14.38
N LEU A 14 -15.13 -16.59 -13.81
CA LEU A 14 -15.88 -15.49 -14.44
C LEU A 14 -15.16 -14.13 -14.37
N ILE A 15 -14.21 -13.97 -13.44
CA ILE A 15 -13.41 -12.75 -13.27
C ILE A 15 -11.93 -13.15 -13.18
N ASP A 16 -11.21 -12.92 -14.27
CA ASP A 16 -9.76 -13.05 -14.31
C ASP A 16 -9.11 -11.71 -13.91
N GLY A 17 -8.70 -11.63 -12.64
CA GLY A 17 -8.04 -10.44 -12.09
C GLY A 17 -6.66 -10.15 -12.68
N ALA A 18 -6.13 -11.04 -13.53
CA ALA A 18 -4.81 -10.92 -14.10
C ALA A 18 -4.71 -10.00 -15.33
N ASN A 19 -5.81 -9.73 -16.05
CA ASN A 19 -5.79 -8.99 -17.33
C ASN A 19 -6.98 -8.04 -17.53
N THR A 20 -7.51 -7.43 -16.46
CA THR A 20 -8.63 -6.50 -16.62
C THR A 20 -8.14 -5.06 -16.76
N ARG A 21 -8.31 -4.47 -17.96
CA ARG A 21 -8.01 -3.04 -18.27
C ARG A 21 -8.67 -2.02 -17.34
N LEU A 22 -9.65 -2.47 -16.55
CA LEU A 22 -10.37 -1.67 -15.56
C LEU A 22 -9.54 -1.44 -14.29
N TYR A 23 -8.81 -2.47 -13.83
CA TYR A 23 -8.02 -2.39 -12.59
C TYR A 23 -6.67 -1.71 -12.84
N ASN A 24 -6.03 -2.07 -13.95
CA ASN A 24 -4.82 -1.44 -14.46
C ASN A 24 -5.08 -1.05 -15.93
N PRO A 25 -5.03 0.24 -16.34
CA PRO A 25 -4.50 1.41 -15.62
C PRO A 25 -5.57 2.29 -14.93
N ILE A 26 -6.85 2.11 -15.21
CA ILE A 26 -7.85 3.15 -14.87
C ILE A 26 -8.01 3.34 -13.34
N ALA A 27 -8.17 2.26 -12.59
CA ALA A 27 -8.38 2.34 -11.15
C ALA A 27 -7.12 2.75 -10.38
N CYS A 28 -5.99 2.09 -10.63
CA CYS A 28 -4.76 2.31 -9.86
C CYS A 28 -3.97 3.55 -10.32
N ASP A 29 -4.02 3.92 -11.61
CA ASP A 29 -3.10 4.94 -12.19
C ASP A 29 -3.76 6.31 -12.33
N VAL A 30 -5.10 6.35 -12.31
CA VAL A 30 -5.88 7.58 -12.53
C VAL A 30 -6.84 7.86 -11.38
N LEU A 31 -7.70 6.91 -11.00
CA LEU A 31 -8.73 7.16 -10.00
C LEU A 31 -8.17 7.23 -8.57
N LEU A 32 -7.25 6.33 -8.20
CA LEU A 32 -6.65 6.34 -6.87
C LEU A 32 -5.83 7.61 -6.61
N PRO A 33 -4.93 8.06 -7.52
CA PRO A 33 -4.19 9.31 -7.33
C PRO A 33 -5.12 10.55 -7.34
N ALA A 34 -6.16 10.56 -8.19
CA ALA A 34 -7.14 11.65 -8.19
C ALA A 34 -7.90 11.76 -6.85
N ALA A 35 -8.26 10.62 -6.25
CA ALA A 35 -8.88 10.59 -4.93
C ALA A 35 -7.94 11.11 -3.84
N LEU A 36 -6.64 10.77 -3.91
CA LEU A 36 -5.63 11.28 -2.98
C LEU A 36 -5.46 12.80 -3.11
N ILE A 37 -5.37 13.35 -4.33
CA ILE A 37 -5.29 14.80 -4.55
C ILE A 37 -6.52 15.52 -3.99
N ARG A 38 -7.71 14.97 -4.23
CA ARG A 38 -8.94 15.55 -3.69
C ARG A 38 -8.96 15.48 -2.15
N LEU A 39 -8.49 14.38 -1.58
CA LEU A 39 -8.39 14.22 -0.13
C LEU A 39 -7.41 15.25 0.45
N THR A 40 -6.25 15.43 -0.15
CA THR A 40 -5.26 16.40 0.33
C THR A 40 -5.74 17.84 0.20
N LEU A 41 -6.47 18.18 -0.87
CA LEU A 41 -7.06 19.51 -1.03
C LEU A 41 -8.15 19.82 0.00
N ASN A 42 -8.82 18.79 0.54
CA ASN A 42 -9.82 18.95 1.59
C ASN A 42 -9.19 19.26 2.96
N ILE A 43 -7.92 18.90 3.16
CA ILE A 43 -7.25 19.04 4.45
C ILE A 43 -6.83 20.50 4.69
N ASP A 44 -7.25 21.08 5.81
CA ASP A 44 -6.78 22.40 6.25
C ASP A 44 -5.37 22.30 6.87
N LEU A 45 -4.37 22.37 5.99
CA LEU A 45 -2.95 22.41 6.35
C LEU A 45 -2.61 23.59 7.29
N ARG A 46 -3.30 24.73 7.16
CA ARG A 46 -3.02 25.92 7.98
C ARG A 46 -3.50 25.73 9.41
N ALA A 47 -4.67 25.14 9.60
CA ALA A 47 -5.15 24.76 10.94
C ALA A 47 -4.21 23.72 11.58
N MET A 48 -3.79 22.70 10.81
CA MET A 48 -2.87 21.67 11.30
C MET A 48 -1.51 22.24 11.71
N LEU A 49 -0.92 23.12 10.92
CA LEU A 49 0.35 23.80 11.24
C LEU A 49 0.23 24.75 12.44
N ARG A 50 -0.94 25.35 12.67
CA ARG A 50 -1.20 26.22 13.84
C ARG A 50 -1.19 25.47 15.17
N LEU A 51 -1.43 24.15 15.20
CA LEU A 51 -1.20 23.33 16.40
C LEU A 51 0.31 23.25 16.73
N GLY A 52 1.17 23.47 15.73
CA GLY A 52 2.61 23.68 15.87
C GLY A 52 3.32 22.58 16.67
N PRO A 53 4.02 22.92 17.76
CA PRO A 53 4.88 21.99 18.49
C PRO A 53 4.08 20.89 19.22
N LYS A 54 2.82 21.13 19.58
CA LYS A 54 1.98 20.12 20.25
C LYS A 54 1.69 18.95 19.34
N LEU A 55 1.41 19.21 18.05
CA LEU A 55 1.16 18.16 17.07
C LEU A 55 2.43 17.33 16.83
N LEU A 56 3.57 17.99 16.69
CA LEU A 56 4.85 17.31 16.50
C LEU A 56 5.22 16.46 17.73
N ALA A 57 5.07 16.99 18.94
CA ALA A 57 5.31 16.25 20.18
C ALA A 57 4.37 15.03 20.30
N MET A 58 3.10 15.17 19.94
CA MET A 58 2.14 14.07 19.92
C MET A 58 2.53 12.99 18.90
N TYR A 59 2.94 13.40 17.69
CA TYR A 59 3.40 12.47 16.65
C TYR A 59 4.69 11.74 17.05
N LEU A 60 5.66 12.45 17.62
CA LEU A 60 6.91 11.84 18.10
C LEU A 60 6.65 10.90 19.27
N GLY A 61 5.78 11.29 20.21
CA GLY A 61 5.36 10.43 21.32
C GLY A 61 4.67 9.16 20.84
N ALA A 62 3.75 9.26 19.89
CA ALA A 62 3.10 8.11 19.27
C ALA A 62 4.12 7.21 18.54
N SER A 63 5.01 7.80 17.73
CA SER A 63 6.05 7.07 16.99
C SER A 63 6.98 6.32 17.93
N LEU A 64 7.46 6.98 19.00
CA LEU A 64 8.32 6.37 20.01
C LEU A 64 7.58 5.24 20.75
N SER A 65 6.29 5.39 21.04
CA SER A 65 5.50 4.34 21.68
C SER A 65 5.41 3.08 20.82
N ILE A 66 5.26 3.23 19.49
CA ILE A 66 5.24 2.11 18.55
C ILE A 66 6.62 1.45 18.47
N MET A 67 7.70 2.24 18.39
CA MET A 67 9.07 1.72 18.37
C MET A 67 9.38 0.95 19.66
N LEU A 68 9.02 1.50 20.82
CA LEU A 68 9.22 0.83 22.11
C LEU A 68 8.37 -0.43 22.21
N GLY A 69 7.11 -0.39 21.75
CA GLY A 69 6.23 -1.55 21.68
C GLY A 69 6.82 -2.68 20.84
N ALA A 70 7.45 -2.36 19.72
CA ALA A 70 8.12 -3.35 18.88
C ALA A 70 9.33 -4.00 19.58
N VAL A 71 10.16 -3.19 20.25
CA VAL A 71 11.32 -3.70 21.02
C VAL A 71 10.85 -4.59 22.18
N VAL A 72 9.85 -4.16 22.94
CA VAL A 72 9.27 -4.92 24.05
C VAL A 72 8.66 -6.23 23.54
N ALA A 73 7.94 -6.20 22.42
CA ALA A 73 7.38 -7.41 21.81
C ALA A 73 8.47 -8.42 21.45
N PHE A 74 9.57 -7.98 20.84
CA PHE A 74 10.72 -8.86 20.53
C PHE A 74 11.37 -9.42 21.80
N TRP A 75 11.51 -8.59 22.83
CA TRP A 75 12.09 -9.01 24.10
C TRP A 75 11.25 -10.09 24.79
N VAL A 76 9.93 -9.89 24.84
CA VAL A 76 8.96 -10.84 25.39
C VAL A 76 8.91 -12.13 24.56
N MET A 77 8.84 -12.03 23.23
CA MET A 77 8.79 -13.20 22.35
C MET A 77 10.08 -14.03 22.39
N ARG A 78 11.23 -13.40 22.66
CA ARG A 78 12.50 -14.12 22.86
C ARG A 78 12.43 -15.06 24.08
N TRP A 79 11.64 -14.72 25.10
CA TRP A 79 11.45 -15.55 26.29
C TRP A 79 10.39 -16.63 26.08
N LEU A 80 9.27 -16.29 25.45
CA LEU A 80 8.15 -17.22 25.26
C LEU A 80 8.39 -18.23 24.14
N HIS A 81 8.95 -17.79 23.02
CA HIS A 81 9.12 -18.63 21.85
C HIS A 81 10.31 -18.14 20.98
N PRO A 82 11.55 -18.50 21.34
CA PRO A 82 12.74 -17.97 20.66
C PRO A 82 12.78 -18.32 19.16
N ALA A 83 12.15 -19.41 18.75
CA ALA A 83 12.09 -19.82 17.34
C ALA A 83 11.32 -18.84 16.43
N THR A 84 10.38 -18.05 16.95
CA THR A 84 9.68 -17.03 16.13
C THR A 84 10.50 -15.77 15.92
N VAL A 85 11.50 -15.54 16.77
CA VAL A 85 12.39 -14.38 16.72
C VAL A 85 13.74 -14.73 16.05
N ALA A 86 14.00 -16.02 15.85
CA ALA A 86 15.20 -16.53 15.20
C ALA A 86 15.07 -16.43 13.68
N GLY A 87 15.37 -15.26 13.10
CA GLY A 87 15.38 -15.04 11.65
C GLY A 87 15.26 -13.57 11.25
N ASN A 88 14.93 -13.32 9.98
CA ASN A 88 14.66 -11.98 9.44
C ASN A 88 13.29 -11.40 9.85
N THR A 89 12.63 -11.97 10.86
CA THR A 89 11.32 -11.50 11.37
C THR A 89 11.36 -10.06 11.88
N TRP A 90 12.52 -9.56 12.27
CA TRP A 90 12.71 -8.16 12.66
C TRP A 90 12.41 -7.19 11.51
N ALA A 91 12.71 -7.56 10.27
CA ALA A 91 12.44 -6.73 9.10
C ALA A 91 10.92 -6.63 8.83
N GLY A 92 10.21 -7.76 8.90
CA GLY A 92 8.74 -7.77 8.83
C GLY A 92 8.06 -7.00 9.98
N MET A 93 8.67 -7.00 11.18
CA MET A 93 8.19 -6.16 12.28
C MET A 93 8.44 -4.66 12.02
N ALA A 94 9.59 -4.32 11.44
CA ALA A 94 9.92 -2.94 11.07
C ALA A 94 8.95 -2.42 9.98
N ASP A 95 8.61 -3.26 9.01
CA ASP A 95 7.56 -3.02 8.01
C ASP A 95 6.21 -2.73 8.70
N LEU A 96 5.79 -3.62 9.61
CA LEU A 96 4.53 -3.47 10.35
C LEU A 96 4.51 -2.16 11.15
N ALA A 97 5.57 -1.88 11.92
CA ALA A 97 5.67 -0.64 12.69
C ALA A 97 5.56 0.60 11.79
N ARG A 98 6.12 0.55 10.57
CA ARG A 98 5.97 1.64 9.60
C ARG A 98 4.54 1.80 9.08
N SER A 99 3.77 0.72 8.96
CA SER A 99 2.34 0.81 8.63
C SER A 99 1.58 1.62 9.68
N TRP A 100 1.87 1.43 10.97
CA TRP A 100 1.17 2.14 12.05
C TRP A 100 1.61 3.60 12.19
N ILE A 101 2.88 3.91 11.88
CA ILE A 101 3.39 5.29 11.91
C ILE A 101 2.95 6.08 10.68
N GLY A 102 2.96 5.45 9.49
CA GLY A 102 2.86 6.16 8.22
C GLY A 102 1.98 5.50 7.15
N GLY A 103 1.28 4.41 7.46
CA GLY A 103 0.34 3.73 6.56
C GLY A 103 0.97 2.67 5.64
N GLY A 104 0.11 1.90 4.96
CA GLY A 104 0.50 0.75 4.16
C GLY A 104 1.41 1.05 2.96
N ALA A 105 1.34 2.26 2.39
CA ALA A 105 2.28 2.67 1.34
C ALA A 105 3.71 2.78 1.88
N ASN A 106 3.88 3.32 3.08
CA ASN A 106 5.18 3.42 3.74
C ASN A 106 5.71 2.04 4.15
N MET A 107 4.82 1.14 4.60
CA MET A 107 5.16 -0.28 4.84
C MET A 107 5.72 -0.96 3.57
N LEU A 108 5.12 -0.72 2.40
CA LEU A 108 5.57 -1.29 1.14
C LEU A 108 6.97 -0.82 0.72
N VAL A 109 7.30 0.45 0.98
CA VAL A 109 8.66 0.97 0.73
C VAL A 109 9.69 0.27 1.62
N MET A 110 9.32 -0.02 2.88
CA MET A 110 10.22 -0.73 3.80
C MET A 110 10.50 -2.16 3.35
N ARG A 111 9.48 -2.84 2.83
CA ARG A 111 9.63 -4.17 2.25
C ARG A 111 10.73 -4.21 1.18
N GLU A 112 10.80 -3.20 0.32
CA GLU A 112 11.83 -3.09 -0.73
C GLU A 112 13.21 -2.80 -0.14
N VAL A 113 13.29 -1.83 0.79
CA VAL A 113 14.56 -1.44 1.42
C VAL A 113 15.17 -2.58 2.23
N PHE A 114 14.35 -3.41 2.86
CA PHE A 114 14.77 -4.52 3.71
C PHE A 114 14.68 -5.89 3.04
N ASP A 115 14.33 -5.94 1.74
CA ASP A 115 14.15 -7.17 0.94
C ASP A 115 13.31 -8.25 1.67
N VAL A 116 12.17 -7.81 2.24
CA VAL A 116 11.29 -8.71 2.99
C VAL A 116 10.53 -9.61 2.03
N ASP A 117 10.61 -10.91 2.27
CA ASP A 117 9.97 -11.91 1.42
C ASP A 117 8.45 -11.73 1.38
N ALA A 118 7.86 -12.06 0.23
CA ALA A 118 6.43 -11.85 -0.01
C ALA A 118 5.52 -12.61 0.97
N THR A 119 6.00 -13.72 1.53
CA THR A 119 5.19 -14.55 2.44
C THR A 119 5.13 -13.93 3.82
N THR A 120 6.27 -13.50 4.36
CA THR A 120 6.37 -12.77 5.62
C THR A 120 5.62 -11.45 5.54
N PHE A 121 5.84 -10.67 4.47
CA PHE A 121 5.10 -9.43 4.24
C PHE A 121 3.59 -9.65 4.19
N GLY A 122 3.13 -10.68 3.46
CA GLY A 122 1.70 -11.00 3.34
C GLY A 122 1.07 -11.40 4.67
N GLN A 123 1.78 -12.15 5.51
CA GLN A 123 1.32 -12.53 6.85
C GLN A 123 1.16 -11.29 7.73
N PHE A 124 2.17 -10.41 7.78
CA PHE A 124 2.11 -9.18 8.56
C PHE A 124 1.00 -8.23 8.07
N ALA A 125 0.83 -8.07 6.75
CA ALA A 125 -0.21 -7.21 6.18
C ALA A 125 -1.64 -7.68 6.50
N VAL A 126 -1.88 -8.99 6.51
CA VAL A 126 -3.20 -9.54 6.88
C VAL A 126 -3.50 -9.29 8.36
N VAL A 127 -2.50 -9.48 9.23
CA VAL A 127 -2.62 -9.21 10.66
C VAL A 127 -2.84 -7.71 10.90
N ASP A 128 -2.10 -6.84 10.20
CA ASP A 128 -2.23 -5.38 10.28
C ASP A 128 -3.67 -4.91 10.03
N VAL A 129 -4.25 -5.33 8.90
CA VAL A 129 -5.62 -4.98 8.53
C VAL A 129 -6.63 -5.54 9.52
N GLY A 130 -6.43 -6.79 9.98
CA GLY A 130 -7.32 -7.43 10.95
C GLY A 130 -7.32 -6.71 12.30
N VAL A 131 -6.15 -6.45 12.86
CA VAL A 131 -5.98 -5.71 14.12
C VAL A 131 -6.49 -4.28 13.96
N GLY A 132 -6.22 -3.63 12.83
CA GLY A 132 -6.70 -2.29 12.52
C GLY A 132 -8.23 -2.19 12.56
N TYR A 133 -8.96 -3.16 11.99
CA TYR A 133 -10.42 -3.15 12.07
C TYR A 133 -10.97 -3.38 13.48
N VAL A 134 -10.36 -4.29 14.23
CA VAL A 134 -10.74 -4.52 15.64
C VAL A 134 -10.48 -3.26 16.45
N TRP A 135 -9.32 -2.63 16.27
CA TRP A 135 -8.96 -1.39 16.95
C TRP A 135 -9.89 -0.24 16.57
N MET A 136 -10.26 -0.12 15.29
CA MET A 136 -11.21 0.89 14.84
C MET A 136 -12.58 0.73 15.51
N ALA A 137 -13.06 -0.51 15.67
CA ALA A 137 -14.30 -0.78 16.39
C ALA A 137 -14.21 -0.34 17.86
N VAL A 138 -13.08 -0.62 18.52
CA VAL A 138 -12.81 -0.16 19.89
C VAL A 138 -12.79 1.36 19.97
N LEU A 139 -12.09 2.04 19.06
CA LEU A 139 -12.02 3.50 19.02
C LEU A 139 -13.40 4.14 18.80
N ILE A 140 -14.21 3.61 17.89
CA ILE A 140 -15.59 4.10 17.67
C ILE A 140 -16.44 3.92 18.95
N PHE A 141 -16.30 2.79 19.63
CA PHE A 141 -16.99 2.54 20.90
C PHE A 141 -16.54 3.52 22.00
N LEU A 142 -15.25 3.87 22.05
CA LEU A 142 -14.70 4.86 22.99
C LEU A 142 -15.06 6.30 22.61
N ALA A 143 -15.15 6.62 21.32
CA ALA A 143 -15.39 7.97 20.82
C ALA A 143 -16.70 8.57 21.38
N GLY A 144 -17.77 7.77 21.47
CA GLY A 144 -19.03 8.20 22.08
C GLY A 144 -18.94 8.52 23.59
N ARG A 145 -17.86 8.10 24.25
CA ARG A 145 -17.60 8.30 25.69
C ARG A 145 -16.40 9.21 25.97
N ALA A 146 -15.84 9.84 24.94
CA ALA A 146 -14.61 10.63 25.03
C ALA A 146 -14.65 11.63 26.20
N ARG A 147 -15.70 12.45 26.32
CA ARG A 147 -15.85 13.43 27.41
C ARG A 147 -15.74 12.86 28.83
N ASN A 148 -16.26 11.64 29.06
CA ASN A 148 -16.16 11.00 30.37
C ASN A 148 -14.73 10.48 30.62
N ILE A 149 -14.08 9.98 29.57
CA ILE A 149 -12.68 9.53 29.63
C ILE A 149 -11.75 10.72 29.89
N ASP A 150 -11.95 11.83 29.18
CA ASP A 150 -11.15 13.06 29.32
C ASP A 150 -11.28 13.66 30.73
N ALA A 151 -12.51 13.67 31.29
CA ALA A 151 -12.75 14.11 32.66
C ALA A 151 -12.09 13.20 33.71
N ARG A 152 -12.03 11.88 33.46
CA ARG A 152 -11.37 10.91 34.35
C ARG A 152 -9.84 10.96 34.25
N SER A 153 -9.29 11.21 33.06
CA SER A 153 -7.85 11.29 32.83
C SER A 153 -7.26 12.65 33.19
N GLY A 154 -8.09 13.69 33.34
CA GLY A 154 -7.65 15.06 33.60
C GLY A 154 -6.97 15.70 32.39
N ALA A 155 -7.28 15.23 31.17
CA ALA A 155 -6.64 15.71 29.95
C ALA A 155 -7.04 17.16 29.62
N ASP A 156 -6.06 17.99 29.25
CA ASP A 156 -6.32 19.35 28.74
C ASP A 156 -6.78 19.29 27.28
N ILE A 157 -8.10 19.31 27.07
CA ILE A 157 -8.74 19.25 25.74
C ILE A 157 -9.07 20.62 25.14
N ARG A 158 -8.66 21.73 25.76
CA ARG A 158 -9.04 23.10 25.31
C ARG A 158 -8.69 23.38 23.85
N ALA A 159 -7.54 22.89 23.39
CA ALA A 159 -7.10 23.05 22.01
C ALA A 159 -7.94 22.22 21.02
N LEU A 160 -8.42 21.05 21.46
CA LEU A 160 -9.28 20.18 20.66
C LEU A 160 -10.69 20.78 20.52
N ASP A 161 -11.25 21.29 21.61
CA ASP A 161 -12.56 21.95 21.60
C ASP A 161 -12.55 23.19 20.67
N ALA A 162 -11.50 24.02 20.76
CA ALA A 162 -11.34 25.17 19.88
C ALA A 162 -11.22 24.78 18.40
N LEU A 163 -10.64 23.61 18.10
CA LEU A 163 -10.56 23.09 16.73
C LEU A 163 -11.92 22.56 16.25
N GLN A 164 -12.63 21.81 17.10
CA GLN A 164 -13.98 21.31 16.79
C GLN A 164 -14.95 22.47 16.54
N GLU A 165 -14.92 23.51 17.37
CA GLU A 165 -15.80 24.66 17.21
C GLU A 165 -15.50 25.43 15.90
N ARG A 166 -14.22 25.55 15.53
CA ARG A 166 -13.84 26.13 14.23
C ARG A 166 -14.32 25.29 13.06
N MET A 167 -14.19 23.97 13.13
CA MET A 167 -14.71 23.08 12.10
C MET A 167 -16.23 23.22 11.96
N ALA A 168 -16.95 23.27 13.09
CA ALA A 168 -18.39 23.47 13.10
C ALA A 168 -18.80 24.82 12.49
N ARG A 169 -18.09 25.91 12.84
CA ARG A 169 -18.32 27.24 12.24
C ARG A 169 -17.99 27.28 10.76
N PHE A 170 -16.86 26.71 10.36
CA PHE A 170 -16.46 26.65 8.95
C PHE A 170 -17.48 25.88 8.12
N GLN A 171 -17.96 24.74 8.61
CA GLN A 171 -19.04 23.99 7.97
C GLN A 171 -20.34 24.79 7.92
N ALA A 172 -20.73 25.48 8.99
CA ALA A 172 -21.95 26.29 9.00
C ALA A 172 -21.89 27.47 8.02
N GLU A 173 -20.73 28.13 7.91
CA GLU A 173 -20.52 29.27 7.02
C GLU A 173 -20.38 28.85 5.54
N HIS A 174 -19.84 27.66 5.27
CA HIS A 174 -19.54 27.18 3.92
C HIS A 174 -20.44 26.02 3.46
N ALA A 175 -21.48 25.66 4.22
CA ALA A 175 -22.49 24.68 3.83
C ALA A 175 -23.37 25.25 2.72
N ARG A 176 -22.85 25.23 1.49
CA ARG A 176 -23.60 25.51 0.27
C ARG A 176 -23.90 24.21 -0.46
N ILE A 177 -25.06 24.14 -1.09
CA ILE A 177 -25.39 23.05 -2.02
C ILE A 177 -24.43 23.15 -3.22
N PRO A 178 -23.58 22.13 -3.46
CA PRO A 178 -22.63 22.18 -4.56
C PRO A 178 -23.38 22.19 -5.90
N SER A 179 -23.03 23.14 -6.76
CA SER A 179 -23.56 23.22 -8.12
C SER A 179 -22.85 22.24 -9.06
N LEU A 180 -23.44 21.98 -10.23
CA LEU A 180 -22.78 21.18 -11.27
C LEU A 180 -21.41 21.75 -11.67
N ALA A 181 -21.27 23.08 -11.67
CA ALA A 181 -20.00 23.74 -11.97
C ALA A 181 -18.93 23.47 -10.89
N ASP A 182 -19.32 23.43 -9.63
CA ASP A 182 -18.38 23.12 -8.54
C ASP A 182 -17.88 21.68 -8.65
N LEU A 183 -18.77 20.75 -9.01
CA LEU A 183 -18.41 19.34 -9.22
C LEU A 183 -17.46 19.16 -10.41
N THR A 184 -17.70 19.85 -11.54
CA THR A 184 -16.81 19.77 -12.70
C THR A 184 -15.44 20.38 -12.41
N VAL A 185 -15.36 21.48 -11.66
CA VAL A 185 -14.08 22.07 -11.23
C VAL A 185 -13.31 21.11 -10.32
N ILE A 186 -13.97 20.49 -9.33
CA ILE A 186 -13.31 19.53 -8.43
C ILE A 186 -12.75 18.34 -9.21
N VAL A 187 -13.52 17.81 -10.17
CA VAL A 187 -13.07 16.73 -11.06
C VAL A 187 -11.91 17.20 -11.94
N ALA A 188 -12.04 18.37 -12.57
CA ALA A 188 -10.99 18.91 -13.44
C ALA A 188 -9.67 19.13 -12.69
N VAL A 189 -9.70 19.64 -11.46
CA VAL A 189 -8.51 19.80 -10.62
C VAL A 189 -7.91 18.46 -10.24
N ALA A 190 -8.73 17.47 -9.87
CA ALA A 190 -8.25 16.14 -9.50
C ALA A 190 -7.57 15.44 -10.69
N PHE A 191 -8.21 15.35 -11.85
CA PHE A 191 -7.64 14.70 -13.03
C PHE A 191 -6.53 15.54 -13.69
N GLY A 192 -6.65 16.87 -13.65
CA GLY A 192 -5.60 17.78 -14.11
C GLY A 192 -4.32 17.65 -13.29
N GLY A 193 -4.44 17.53 -11.97
CA GLY A 193 -3.33 17.24 -11.07
C GLY A 193 -2.67 15.89 -11.35
N VAL A 194 -3.46 14.84 -11.61
CA VAL A 194 -2.95 13.53 -12.02
C VAL A 194 -2.20 13.61 -13.35
N GLY A 195 -2.78 14.27 -14.36
CA GLY A 195 -2.14 14.46 -15.66
C GLY A 195 -0.81 15.22 -15.56
N LEU A 196 -0.77 16.28 -14.74
CA LEU A 196 0.45 17.03 -14.47
C LEU A 196 1.50 16.19 -13.75
N ALA A 197 1.10 15.39 -12.75
CA ALA A 197 2.01 14.51 -12.03
C ALA A 197 2.64 13.47 -12.97
N HIS A 198 1.85 12.86 -13.87
CA HIS A 198 2.37 11.95 -14.90
C HIS A 198 3.32 12.64 -15.87
N ALA A 199 3.00 13.86 -16.31
CA ALA A 199 3.85 14.62 -17.21
C ALA A 199 5.20 14.99 -16.58
N LEU A 200 5.23 15.27 -15.28
CA LEU A 200 6.44 15.64 -14.54
C LEU A 200 7.25 14.46 -14.00
N ALA A 201 6.63 13.28 -13.82
CA ALA A 201 7.27 12.12 -13.21
C ALA A 201 8.53 11.66 -13.96
N ASN A 202 8.43 11.46 -15.28
CA ASN A 202 9.54 10.99 -16.12
C ASN A 202 10.72 11.99 -16.21
N PRO A 203 10.51 13.28 -16.53
CA PRO A 203 11.63 14.23 -16.61
C PRO A 203 12.28 14.45 -15.24
N LEU A 204 11.51 14.43 -14.16
CA LEU A 204 12.05 14.60 -12.81
C LEU A 204 12.88 13.38 -12.37
N ALA A 205 12.40 12.17 -12.64
CA ALA A 205 13.13 10.93 -12.36
C ALA A 205 14.46 10.88 -13.12
N ALA A 206 14.46 11.26 -14.40
CA ALA A 206 15.67 11.35 -15.22
C ALA A 206 16.68 12.36 -14.67
N TRP A 207 16.20 13.53 -14.21
CA TRP A 207 17.04 14.54 -13.58
C TRP A 207 17.63 14.05 -12.24
N CYS A 208 16.82 13.44 -11.38
CA CYS A 208 17.27 12.86 -10.11
C CYS A 208 18.36 11.80 -10.34
N LYS A 209 18.18 10.93 -11.32
CA LYS A 209 19.17 9.91 -11.68
C LYS A 209 20.50 10.49 -12.17
N ALA A 210 20.45 11.61 -12.89
CA ALA A 210 21.65 12.28 -13.41
C ALA A 210 22.45 13.01 -12.32
N GLN A 211 21.77 13.60 -11.33
CA GLN A 211 22.40 14.48 -10.34
C GLN A 211 22.71 13.79 -9.00
N LEU A 212 22.01 12.72 -8.64
CA LEU A 212 22.06 12.11 -7.31
C LEU A 212 22.45 10.62 -7.40
N SER A 213 23.66 10.29 -6.96
CA SER A 213 24.15 8.90 -6.92
C SER A 213 23.42 8.01 -5.91
N TRP A 214 22.76 8.59 -4.92
CA TRP A 214 21.95 7.91 -3.90
C TRP A 214 20.47 7.81 -4.25
N ALA A 215 20.02 8.39 -5.38
CA ALA A 215 18.61 8.37 -5.78
C ALA A 215 18.05 6.95 -5.95
N SER A 216 18.87 6.01 -6.42
CA SER A 216 18.47 4.61 -6.61
C SER A 216 18.17 3.87 -5.31
N GLN A 217 18.77 4.28 -4.18
CA GLN A 217 18.56 3.62 -2.88
C GLN A 217 17.19 3.94 -2.26
N ILE A 218 16.55 5.02 -2.72
CA ILE A 218 15.22 5.45 -2.26
C ILE A 218 14.23 5.54 -3.42
N SER A 219 14.55 4.88 -4.53
CA SER A 219 13.72 4.78 -5.75
C SER A 219 13.39 6.09 -6.45
N LEU A 220 14.11 7.20 -6.16
CA LEU A 220 13.87 8.53 -6.76
C LEU A 220 14.13 8.59 -8.27
N ASP A 221 14.80 7.58 -8.81
CA ASP A 221 15.08 7.41 -10.22
C ASP A 221 13.94 6.71 -10.98
N THR A 222 12.85 6.35 -10.29
CA THR A 222 11.69 5.68 -10.88
C THR A 222 10.45 6.59 -10.84
N PRO A 223 9.61 6.60 -11.89
CA PRO A 223 8.38 7.36 -11.86
C PRO A 223 7.38 6.72 -10.89
N PHE A 224 7.09 7.39 -9.77
CA PHE A 224 6.20 6.92 -8.70
C PHE A 224 4.71 6.97 -9.04
N VAL A 225 4.35 7.37 -10.26
CA VAL A 225 2.97 7.38 -10.74
C VAL A 225 2.90 6.38 -11.87
N CYS A 226 1.99 5.42 -11.78
CA CYS A 226 1.88 4.27 -12.67
C CYS A 226 1.75 4.71 -14.15
N VAL A 227 2.88 4.87 -14.85
CA VAL A 227 2.88 5.12 -16.29
C VAL A 227 2.54 3.79 -16.96
N GLY A 228 1.24 3.48 -17.04
CA GLY A 228 0.70 2.52 -17.98
C GLY A 228 0.84 3.08 -19.40
N GLY A 229 2.06 3.07 -19.94
CA GLY A 229 2.38 3.44 -21.31
C GLY A 229 2.73 2.20 -22.12
N ALA A 230 1.91 1.89 -23.11
CA ALA A 230 2.18 0.83 -24.08
C ALA A 230 3.56 1.02 -24.73
N GLY A 231 4.43 0.01 -24.61
CA GLY A 231 5.58 -0.16 -25.51
C GLY A 231 6.97 -0.13 -24.90
N ASP A 232 7.14 0.19 -23.62
CA ASP A 232 8.47 0.14 -22.98
C ASP A 232 8.51 -0.92 -21.87
N GLN A 233 9.61 -1.67 -21.80
CA GLN A 233 9.75 -2.75 -20.83
C GLN A 233 9.52 -2.23 -19.40
N PRO A 234 8.75 -2.95 -18.57
CA PRO A 234 8.60 -2.58 -17.18
C PRO A 234 9.97 -2.63 -16.50
N GLY A 235 10.48 -1.46 -16.12
CA GLY A 235 11.55 -1.38 -15.14
C GLY A 235 11.12 -2.03 -13.83
N PRO A 236 12.07 -2.39 -12.94
CA PRO A 236 11.79 -3.13 -11.70
C PRO A 236 10.72 -2.48 -10.79
N ALA A 237 10.45 -1.18 -10.95
CA ALA A 237 9.40 -0.46 -10.23
C ALA A 237 7.95 -0.84 -10.58
N ALA A 238 7.68 -1.40 -11.77
CA ALA A 238 6.32 -1.82 -12.14
C ALA A 238 5.85 -3.07 -11.38
N GLU A 239 6.77 -3.77 -10.70
CA GLU A 239 6.49 -4.91 -9.85
C GLU A 239 5.97 -4.52 -8.46
N LEU A 240 6.10 -3.24 -8.06
CA LEU A 240 5.90 -2.81 -6.68
C LEU A 240 4.44 -2.56 -6.25
N HIS A 241 3.44 -2.57 -7.12
CA HIS A 241 2.07 -2.18 -6.70
C HIS A 241 1.16 -3.35 -6.29
N PRO A 242 0.28 -3.16 -5.27
CA PRO A 242 -0.67 -4.18 -4.80
C PRO A 242 -1.64 -4.65 -5.90
N CYS A 243 -1.82 -3.84 -6.94
CA CYS A 243 -2.61 -4.20 -8.11
C CYS A 243 -1.91 -5.22 -9.03
N THR A 244 -0.58 -5.18 -9.14
CA THR A 244 0.23 -6.10 -9.96
C THR A 244 0.34 -7.49 -9.33
N HIS A 245 0.35 -7.57 -7.99
CA HIS A 245 0.41 -8.84 -7.26
C HIS A 245 -0.88 -9.66 -7.30
N ALA A 246 -2.05 -9.03 -7.52
CA ALA A 246 -3.32 -9.75 -7.64
C ALA A 246 -3.39 -10.62 -8.92
N GLY A 247 -2.70 -10.21 -9.99
CA GLY A 247 -2.67 -10.92 -11.28
C GLY A 247 -1.56 -11.96 -11.45
N ARG A 248 -0.56 -12.01 -10.56
CA ARG A 248 0.62 -12.89 -10.70
C ARG A 248 0.53 -14.23 -9.95
N ARG A 249 -0.61 -14.55 -9.33
CA ARG A 249 -0.79 -15.88 -8.69
C ARG A 249 -0.85 -17.05 -9.68
N GLY A 250 -1.04 -16.80 -10.98
CA GLY A 250 -1.07 -17.86 -12.00
C GLY A 250 0.27 -18.19 -12.68
N ARG A 251 1.34 -17.41 -12.45
CA ARG A 251 2.61 -17.58 -13.19
C ARG A 251 3.81 -18.01 -12.33
N PHE A 252 3.64 -18.10 -11.01
CA PHE A 252 4.69 -18.52 -10.07
C PHE A 252 4.62 -19.99 -9.65
N GLN A 253 3.61 -20.74 -10.10
CA GLN A 253 3.52 -22.18 -9.80
C GLN A 253 4.31 -23.06 -10.78
N ASN A 254 5.01 -22.47 -11.77
CA ASN A 254 5.73 -23.21 -12.81
C ASN A 254 7.15 -22.68 -13.09
N ARG A 255 7.84 -22.18 -12.04
CA ARG A 255 9.24 -21.72 -12.16
C ARG A 255 10.22 -22.29 -11.14
N HIS A 256 9.90 -23.46 -10.57
CA HIS A 256 10.83 -24.26 -9.79
C HIS A 256 10.75 -25.75 -10.15
N VAL A 257 10.94 -26.08 -11.43
CA VAL A 257 11.62 -27.32 -11.87
C VAL A 257 12.34 -27.00 -13.18
N ALA A 258 13.50 -26.34 -13.08
CA ALA A 258 14.48 -26.32 -14.17
C ALA A 258 15.62 -27.23 -13.73
N VAL A 259 15.49 -28.52 -14.05
CA VAL A 259 16.60 -29.48 -14.02
C VAL A 259 17.62 -29.01 -15.06
N PRO A 260 18.92 -28.88 -14.73
CA PRO A 260 19.92 -28.43 -15.69
C PRO A 260 20.08 -29.48 -16.80
N ALA A 261 19.82 -29.05 -18.04
CA ALA A 261 20.07 -29.84 -19.24
C ALA A 261 21.58 -30.13 -19.36
N THR A 262 21.97 -31.34 -18.99
CA THR A 262 23.28 -31.91 -19.32
C THR A 262 23.25 -32.40 -20.76
N ALA A 263 24.35 -32.15 -21.46
CA ALA A 263 24.54 -32.40 -22.88
C ALA A 263 24.27 -33.86 -23.30
N CYS A 264 23.53 -34.05 -24.39
CA CYS A 264 23.47 -35.31 -25.15
C CYS A 264 23.97 -35.03 -26.58
N PRO A 265 25.00 -35.72 -27.10
CA PRO A 265 25.48 -35.54 -28.46
C PRO A 265 24.69 -36.39 -29.46
N ALA A 266 24.57 -35.82 -30.66
CA ALA A 266 24.39 -36.42 -32.00
C ALA A 266 23.56 -37.73 -32.18
N ARG A 267 22.46 -37.59 -32.91
CA ARG A 267 21.70 -38.66 -33.59
C ARG A 267 22.49 -39.20 -34.80
N SER A 268 22.58 -40.51 -34.94
CA SER A 268 22.72 -41.23 -36.21
C SER A 268 21.50 -42.16 -36.41
N SER A 269 20.85 -42.02 -37.56
CA SER A 269 19.71 -42.79 -38.09
C SER A 269 20.08 -44.29 -38.35
N PRO A 270 19.18 -45.21 -38.83
CA PRO A 270 17.86 -44.99 -39.44
C PRO A 270 16.71 -46.03 -39.20
N ASN A 271 15.50 -45.61 -39.63
CA ASN A 271 14.46 -46.37 -40.35
C ASN A 271 13.33 -47.15 -39.58
N PRO A 272 12.17 -47.49 -40.24
CA PRO A 272 10.92 -46.72 -40.13
C PRO A 272 9.62 -47.56 -39.94
N CYS A 273 8.47 -46.87 -39.82
CA CYS A 273 7.10 -47.28 -40.22
C CYS A 273 6.51 -48.68 -39.85
N ARG A 274 5.47 -48.69 -38.99
CA ARG A 274 4.16 -49.41 -39.07
C ARG A 274 3.44 -49.27 -37.72
N ALA A 275 2.27 -48.64 -37.60
CA ALA A 275 0.93 -49.14 -37.93
C ALA A 275 0.54 -50.42 -37.16
N ASP A 276 -0.39 -50.22 -36.21
CA ASP A 276 -1.59 -51.02 -35.92
C ASP A 276 -1.84 -51.40 -34.45
N SER A 277 -3.05 -51.01 -34.04
CA SER A 277 -4.07 -51.71 -33.25
C SER A 277 -3.85 -52.18 -31.79
N ALA A 278 -4.86 -51.78 -31.00
CA ALA A 278 -5.68 -52.61 -30.10
C ALA A 278 -5.18 -52.97 -28.69
N ASP A 279 -6.06 -52.61 -27.74
CA ASP A 279 -6.55 -53.37 -26.59
C ASP A 279 -5.58 -53.87 -25.53
N ALA A 280 -5.61 -53.22 -24.36
CA ALA A 280 -6.16 -53.78 -23.11
C ALA A 280 -6.00 -52.78 -21.95
#